data_AF-W7QJ23-F1
#
_entry.id   AF-W7QJ23-F1
#
_cell.length_a   1.000
_cell.length_b   1.000
_cell.length_c   1.000
_cell.angle_alpha   90.00
_cell.angle_beta   90.00
_cell.angle_gamma   90.00
#
_symmetry.space_group_name_H-M   'P 1'
#
loop_
_entity.id
_entity.type
_entity.pdbx_description
1 polymer ?
#
loop_
_entity_poly.entity_id
_entity_poly.type
_entity_poly.pdbx_seq_one_letter_code
_entity_poly.pdbx_strand_id
1 'polypeptide(L)'
;MRHWLLLFQIFLFALGLAVITGLFYLLWPVPSAPIAQQQTIDALHTDTSPSIAIEPNQPEEIPKQPSIAAQTEQPQIAQQSAPTRVKIKHYPTTSALESNIANIDLDQFKQEVSLDMYLSYLLALEKCMPFHRYANIDGTINISPQRLKNTLNQHASQGVPDHISQSLVEKINRCNGVKLSYIKRLYQEVTYVANQGNIQAMMMLSHLPDMALAGSNNAEKAQRIDYYHKQMMWLEQARQHGSLNALFNLAVRYHHGVSPDPVSAAAYYQVLQHYLPDYQYEDTVADLTDSMKTWQKAEVEQMTDLLIAEMDRLPNLYDW
;
A
#
# COMPACT_ATOMS: atom_id res chain seq x y z
N MET A 1 29.06 -24.03 40.22
CA MET A 1 29.24 -24.17 38.74
C MET A 1 28.21 -23.38 37.93
N ARG A 2 26.91 -23.40 38.26
CA ARG A 2 25.84 -22.75 37.46
C ARG A 2 25.95 -21.21 37.35
N HIS A 3 26.44 -20.52 38.38
CA HIS A 3 26.67 -19.07 38.34
C HIS A 3 27.87 -18.66 37.46
N TRP A 4 28.85 -19.55 37.29
CA TRP A 4 30.04 -19.28 36.46
C TRP A 4 29.71 -19.38 34.97
N LEU A 5 28.81 -20.30 34.60
CA LEU A 5 28.29 -20.45 33.24
C LEU A 5 27.46 -19.24 32.80
N LEU A 6 26.64 -18.68 33.70
CA LEU A 6 25.85 -17.47 33.42
C LEU A 6 26.75 -16.23 33.22
N LEU A 7 27.77 -16.06 34.07
CA LEU A 7 28.73 -14.95 33.91
C LEU A 7 29.53 -15.08 32.60
N PHE A 8 29.92 -16.29 32.22
CA PHE A 8 30.63 -16.54 30.96
C PHE A 8 29.76 -16.25 29.73
N GLN A 9 28.48 -16.61 29.75
CA GLN A 9 27.54 -16.30 28.66
C GLN A 9 27.30 -14.80 28.51
N ILE A 10 27.17 -14.06 29.62
CA ILE A 10 27.01 -12.61 29.60
C ILE A 10 28.27 -11.94 29.00
N PHE A 11 29.46 -12.45 29.35
CA PHE A 11 30.72 -11.92 28.84
C PHE A 11 30.88 -12.15 27.33
N LEU A 12 30.49 -13.34 26.83
CA LEU A 12 30.51 -13.62 25.39
C LEU A 12 29.51 -12.77 24.60
N PHE A 13 28.33 -12.50 25.16
CA PHE A 13 27.34 -11.61 24.53
C PHE A 13 27.84 -10.15 24.47
N ALA A 14 28.46 -9.65 25.53
CA ALA A 14 29.03 -8.30 25.56
C ALA A 14 30.17 -8.14 24.53
N LEU A 15 31.02 -9.17 24.40
CA LEU A 15 32.14 -9.16 23.45
C LEU A 15 31.65 -9.25 22.00
N GLY A 16 30.59 -10.03 21.74
CA GLY A 16 29.93 -10.09 20.43
C GLY A 16 29.32 -8.75 20.01
N LEU A 17 28.63 -8.06 20.94
CA LEU A 17 28.06 -6.73 20.68
C LEU A 17 29.13 -5.69 20.34
N ALA A 18 30.27 -5.68 21.04
CA ALA A 18 31.37 -4.75 20.78
C ALA A 18 31.97 -4.94 19.38
N VAL A 19 32.16 -6.20 18.93
CA VAL A 19 32.68 -6.51 17.60
C VAL A 19 31.70 -6.08 16.50
N ILE A 20 30.40 -6.28 16.69
CA ILE A 20 29.37 -5.85 15.74
C ILE A 20 29.34 -4.32 15.62
N THR A 21 29.43 -3.59 16.74
CA THR A 21 29.47 -2.12 16.71
C THR A 21 30.73 -1.57 16.04
N GLY A 22 31.89 -2.21 16.22
CA GLY A 22 33.14 -1.82 15.55
C GLY A 22 33.10 -2.03 14.03
N LEU A 23 32.48 -3.13 13.58
CA LEU A 23 32.29 -3.41 12.15
C LEU A 23 31.34 -2.42 11.47
N PHE A 24 30.29 -1.98 12.18
CA PHE A 24 29.37 -0.95 11.67
C PHE A 24 30.07 0.41 11.45
N TYR A 25 30.98 0.80 12.36
CA TYR A 25 31.74 2.04 12.22
C TYR A 25 32.78 2.00 11.09
N LEU A 26 33.34 0.82 10.79
CA LEU A 26 34.33 0.66 9.71
C LEU A 26 33.68 0.55 8.32
N LEU A 27 32.48 0.00 8.23
CA LEU A 27 31.79 -0.22 6.96
C LEU A 27 30.88 0.94 6.54
N TRP A 28 30.62 1.90 7.42
CA TRP A 28 29.74 3.03 7.14
C TRP A 28 30.41 4.36 7.53
N PRO A 29 31.27 4.94 6.67
CA PRO A 29 31.84 6.24 6.96
C PRO A 29 30.73 7.29 7.00
N VAL A 30 30.70 8.06 8.09
CA VAL A 30 29.76 9.18 8.29
C VAL A 30 29.97 10.18 7.15
N PRO A 31 28.92 10.58 6.41
CA PRO A 31 29.05 11.62 5.40
C PRO A 31 29.46 12.94 6.06
N SER A 32 30.58 13.49 5.63
CA SER A 32 31.04 14.82 6.03
C SER A 32 30.00 15.85 5.62
N ALA A 33 29.49 16.59 6.60
CA ALA A 33 28.58 17.71 6.35
C ALA A 33 29.26 18.77 5.46
N PRO A 34 28.52 19.37 4.50
CA PRO A 34 29.07 20.45 3.69
C PRO A 34 29.26 21.70 4.57
N ILE A 35 30.46 22.27 4.46
CA ILE A 35 30.82 23.56 5.05
C ILE A 35 29.92 24.62 4.41
N ALA A 36 29.04 25.22 5.21
CA ALA A 36 28.28 26.40 4.81
C ALA A 36 29.24 27.58 4.65
N GLN A 37 29.46 28.02 3.40
CA GLN A 37 30.08 29.30 3.13
C GLN A 37 29.09 30.41 3.51
N GLN A 38 29.48 31.23 4.48
CA GLN A 38 28.87 32.53 4.74
C GLN A 38 29.04 33.41 3.50
N GLN A 39 27.93 33.79 2.88
CA GLN A 39 27.86 34.99 2.06
C GLN A 39 27.04 36.04 2.80
N THR A 40 27.76 37.09 3.17
CA THR A 40 27.31 38.41 3.60
C THR A 40 26.42 39.06 2.54
N ILE A 41 25.23 39.52 2.92
CA ILE A 41 24.56 40.64 2.24
C ILE A 41 24.11 41.62 3.32
N ASP A 42 24.78 42.76 3.31
CA ASP A 42 24.38 43.98 4.01
C ASP A 42 23.17 44.63 3.32
N ALA A 43 22.22 45.00 4.17
CA ALA A 43 21.33 46.17 4.17
C ALA A 43 20.80 46.76 2.85
N LEU A 44 19.46 46.87 2.77
CA LEU A 44 18.83 48.20 2.70
C LEU A 44 17.38 48.20 3.21
N HIS A 45 17.12 49.12 4.14
CA HIS A 45 15.83 49.54 4.67
C HIS A 45 14.84 50.02 3.59
N THR A 46 13.53 49.86 3.84
CA THR A 46 12.63 51.01 4.03
C THR A 46 11.26 50.60 4.59
N ASP A 47 10.84 51.38 5.57
CA ASP A 47 9.55 51.37 6.27
C ASP A 47 8.34 51.53 5.33
N THR A 48 7.21 50.93 5.70
CA THR A 48 5.98 51.67 6.08
C THR A 48 4.84 50.73 6.49
N SER A 49 4.42 50.86 7.75
CA SER A 49 3.04 50.64 8.23
C SER A 49 2.45 52.05 8.49
N PRO A 50 1.12 52.30 8.57
CA PRO A 50 0.33 51.77 9.68
C PRO A 50 -1.21 51.62 9.48
N SER A 51 -1.85 51.21 10.59
CA SER A 51 -3.25 51.45 11.02
C SER A 51 -4.27 50.36 10.66
N ILE A 52 -4.65 49.46 11.58
CA ILE A 52 -5.56 49.61 12.74
C ILE A 52 -6.96 50.11 12.35
N ALA A 53 -7.94 49.21 12.49
CA ALA A 53 -9.29 49.53 12.92
C ALA A 53 -9.83 48.39 13.79
N ILE A 54 -10.12 48.72 15.04
CA ILE A 54 -10.83 47.95 16.06
C ILE A 54 -12.23 48.56 16.14
N GLU A 55 -13.29 47.76 16.21
CA GLU A 55 -14.58 48.14 16.83
C GLU A 55 -15.49 46.90 17.06
N PRO A 56 -16.54 46.94 17.92
CA PRO A 56 -16.50 46.24 19.21
C PRO A 56 -17.73 45.36 19.56
N ASN A 57 -17.57 44.60 20.66
CA ASN A 57 -18.56 44.16 21.67
C ASN A 57 -19.77 43.26 21.33
N GLN A 58 -19.70 41.99 21.82
CA GLN A 58 -20.48 41.32 22.91
C GLN A 58 -22.00 41.57 23.06
N PRO A 59 -22.81 40.65 23.67
CA PRO A 59 -22.48 39.69 24.76
C PRO A 59 -22.95 38.22 24.54
N GLU A 60 -22.25 37.16 24.98
CA GLU A 60 -22.17 36.60 26.35
C GLU A 60 -23.51 36.35 27.05
N GLU A 61 -24.04 35.13 26.91
CA GLU A 61 -25.04 34.55 27.82
C GLU A 61 -24.38 33.53 28.77
N ILE A 62 -24.69 33.69 30.05
CA ILE A 62 -24.16 32.97 31.20
C ILE A 62 -24.78 31.56 31.31
N PRO A 63 -23.99 30.54 31.67
CA PRO A 63 -24.47 29.17 31.84
C PRO A 63 -25.21 28.97 33.17
N LYS A 64 -26.31 28.20 33.14
CA LYS A 64 -26.97 27.66 34.33
C LYS A 64 -26.81 26.13 34.38
N GLN A 65 -26.26 25.65 35.49
CA GLN A 65 -26.22 24.26 35.96
C GLN A 65 -26.55 24.29 37.46
N PRO A 66 -26.81 23.17 38.16
CA PRO A 66 -27.71 22.03 37.93
C PRO A 66 -28.87 22.02 38.96
N SER A 67 -29.93 21.26 38.71
CA SER A 67 -30.86 20.85 39.77
C SER A 67 -30.78 19.33 39.97
N ILE A 68 -30.41 18.96 41.20
CA ILE A 68 -30.36 17.63 41.75
C ILE A 68 -31.80 17.13 41.97
N ALA A 69 -32.13 15.97 41.41
CA ALA A 69 -33.27 15.17 41.86
C ALA A 69 -32.86 13.70 41.85
N ALA A 70 -32.92 13.11 43.03
CA ALA A 70 -32.57 11.73 43.32
C ALA A 70 -33.56 10.75 42.68
N GLN A 71 -33.03 9.72 42.00
CA GLN A 71 -33.77 8.50 41.67
C GLN A 71 -32.85 7.30 41.84
N THR A 72 -33.06 6.63 42.97
CA THR A 72 -33.08 5.18 43.22
C THR A 72 -32.08 4.29 42.46
N GLU A 73 -31.08 3.80 43.20
CA GLU A 73 -30.22 2.68 42.81
C GLU A 73 -31.04 1.40 42.59
N GLN A 74 -30.96 0.86 41.37
CA GLN A 74 -31.16 -0.56 41.08
C GLN A 74 -29.84 -1.13 40.55
N PRO A 75 -29.51 -2.41 40.84
CA PRO A 75 -28.23 -2.98 40.46
C PRO A 75 -28.15 -3.11 38.93
N GLN A 76 -27.30 -2.30 38.30
CA GLN A 76 -26.92 -2.46 36.91
C GLN A 76 -26.09 -3.74 36.78
N ILE A 77 -26.73 -4.80 36.29
CA ILE A 77 -26.03 -5.87 35.60
C ILE A 77 -25.29 -5.18 34.45
N ALA A 78 -23.97 -5.33 34.42
CA ALA A 78 -23.12 -4.82 33.34
C ALA A 78 -23.68 -5.31 32.00
N GLN A 79 -24.42 -4.44 31.31
CA GLN A 79 -24.68 -4.60 29.89
C GLN A 79 -23.30 -4.55 29.23
N GLN A 80 -22.80 -5.71 28.83
CA GLN A 80 -21.78 -5.80 27.81
C GLN A 80 -22.28 -4.95 26.65
N SER A 81 -21.66 -3.78 26.49
CA SER A 81 -21.86 -2.92 25.34
C SER A 81 -21.72 -3.81 24.11
N ALA A 82 -22.78 -3.92 23.31
CA ALA A 82 -22.71 -4.59 22.03
C ALA A 82 -21.46 -4.08 21.30
N PRO A 83 -20.63 -4.97 20.72
CA PRO A 83 -19.42 -4.55 20.03
C PRO A 83 -19.81 -3.46 19.03
N THR A 84 -19.21 -2.29 19.19
CA THR A 84 -19.45 -1.15 18.31
C THR A 84 -19.03 -1.61 16.92
N ARG A 85 -20.00 -1.97 16.07
CA ARG A 85 -19.75 -2.55 14.74
C ARG A 85 -18.76 -1.63 14.03
N VAL A 86 -17.56 -2.13 13.76
CA VAL A 86 -16.48 -1.35 13.15
C VAL A 86 -17.03 -0.73 11.87
N LYS A 87 -16.93 0.59 11.74
CA LYS A 87 -17.47 1.30 10.58
C LYS A 87 -16.53 1.04 9.40
N ILE A 88 -16.96 0.16 8.50
CA ILE A 88 -16.35 -0.03 7.19
C ILE A 88 -16.59 1.25 6.38
N LYS A 89 -15.54 1.77 5.76
CA LYS A 89 -15.56 3.01 4.97
C LYS A 89 -15.06 2.72 3.56
N HIS A 90 -15.59 3.45 2.59
CA HIS A 90 -14.98 3.48 1.27
C HIS A 90 -13.59 4.09 1.34
N TYR A 91 -12.59 3.39 0.78
CA TYR A 91 -11.24 3.92 0.68
C TYR A 91 -11.17 5.04 -0.37
N PRO A 92 -10.62 6.22 -0.06
CA PRO A 92 -10.45 7.27 -1.06
C PRO A 92 -9.38 6.85 -2.07
N THR A 93 -9.81 6.46 -3.27
CA THR A 93 -8.90 6.03 -4.34
C THR A 93 -8.41 7.21 -5.18
N THR A 94 -7.14 7.14 -5.56
CA THR A 94 -6.51 8.04 -6.53
C THR A 94 -6.70 7.50 -7.93
N SER A 95 -7.15 8.34 -8.85
CA SER A 95 -7.20 8.00 -10.28
C SER A 95 -5.85 8.22 -10.95
N ALA A 96 -5.57 7.44 -11.99
CA ALA A 96 -4.37 7.65 -12.81
C ALA A 96 -4.39 9.03 -13.46
N LEU A 97 -3.21 9.63 -13.64
CA LEU A 97 -3.09 10.92 -14.28
C LEU A 97 -3.51 10.82 -15.75
N GLU A 98 -4.51 11.63 -16.14
CA GLU A 98 -5.13 11.54 -17.47
C GLU A 98 -4.38 12.35 -18.55
N SER A 99 -3.40 13.19 -18.19
CA SER A 99 -2.54 13.90 -19.15
C SER A 99 -1.43 13.03 -19.74
N ASN A 100 -0.79 13.50 -20.82
CA ASN A 100 0.43 12.90 -21.32
C ASN A 100 1.55 13.03 -20.27
N ILE A 101 2.20 11.90 -19.92
CA ILE A 101 3.22 11.82 -18.88
C ILE A 101 4.66 11.77 -19.42
N ALA A 102 4.84 11.78 -20.75
CA ALA A 102 6.14 11.61 -21.40
C ALA A 102 7.15 12.72 -21.09
N ASN A 103 6.66 13.95 -20.92
CA ASN A 103 7.50 15.13 -20.72
C ASN A 103 7.73 15.48 -19.25
N ILE A 104 7.20 14.68 -18.32
CA ILE A 104 7.36 14.89 -16.89
C ILE A 104 8.71 14.30 -16.46
N ASP A 105 9.55 15.10 -15.82
CA ASP A 105 10.73 14.56 -15.13
C ASP A 105 10.28 13.91 -13.82
N LEU A 106 10.43 12.59 -13.72
CA LEU A 106 9.95 11.81 -12.57
C LEU A 106 10.52 12.29 -11.24
N ASP A 107 11.83 12.60 -11.21
CA ASP A 107 12.54 12.91 -9.97
C ASP A 107 12.18 14.31 -9.48
N GLN A 108 12.08 15.27 -10.39
CA GLN A 108 11.57 16.60 -10.09
C GLN A 108 10.09 16.55 -9.67
N PHE A 109 9.24 15.82 -10.42
CA PHE A 109 7.81 15.74 -10.13
C PHE A 109 7.55 15.16 -8.74
N LYS A 110 8.27 14.11 -8.34
CA LYS A 110 8.21 13.52 -7.00
C LYS A 110 8.46 14.54 -5.88
N GLN A 111 9.31 15.54 -6.11
CA GLN A 111 9.67 16.55 -5.11
C GLN A 111 8.66 17.71 -5.05
N GLU A 112 7.95 17.97 -6.14
CA GLU A 112 7.11 19.17 -6.29
C GLU A 112 5.63 18.94 -5.98
N VAL A 113 5.16 17.69 -5.99
CA VAL A 113 3.72 17.38 -5.86
C VAL A 113 3.39 16.65 -4.56
N SER A 114 2.09 16.61 -4.22
CA SER A 114 1.60 15.81 -3.09
C SER A 114 1.76 14.30 -3.35
N LEU A 115 1.74 13.50 -2.29
CA LEU A 115 1.83 12.05 -2.41
C LEU A 115 0.73 11.45 -3.32
N ASP A 116 -0.49 11.98 -3.25
CA ASP A 116 -1.62 11.53 -4.08
C ASP A 116 -1.40 11.87 -5.57
N MET A 117 -0.89 13.07 -5.87
CA MET A 117 -0.54 13.43 -7.24
C MET A 117 0.62 12.58 -7.77
N TYR A 118 1.59 12.25 -6.92
CA TYR A 118 2.67 11.34 -7.28
C TYR A 118 2.14 9.93 -7.55
N LEU A 119 1.25 9.40 -6.70
CA LEU A 119 0.58 8.12 -6.93
C LEU A 119 -0.22 8.11 -8.23
N SER A 120 -0.95 9.20 -8.53
CA SER A 120 -1.70 9.38 -9.78
C SER A 120 -0.78 9.23 -11.01
N TYR A 121 0.41 9.82 -10.96
CA TYR A 121 1.42 9.65 -11.99
C TYR A 121 1.92 8.20 -12.08
N LEU A 122 2.20 7.53 -10.97
CA LEU A 122 2.66 6.13 -10.96
C LEU A 122 1.61 5.17 -11.49
N LEU A 123 0.33 5.40 -11.22
CA LEU A 123 -0.79 4.66 -11.80
C LEU A 123 -0.88 4.87 -13.32
N ALA A 124 -0.62 6.08 -13.82
CA ALA A 124 -0.52 6.31 -15.26
C ALA A 124 0.69 5.59 -15.88
N LEU A 125 1.81 5.53 -15.15
CA LEU A 125 3.03 4.84 -15.57
C LEU A 125 2.85 3.31 -15.62
N GLU A 126 2.08 2.74 -14.69
CA GLU A 126 1.68 1.32 -14.68
C GLU A 126 0.91 0.93 -15.94
N LYS A 127 -0.06 1.76 -16.35
CA LYS A 127 -0.80 1.58 -17.61
C LYS A 127 0.12 1.54 -18.84
N CYS A 128 1.35 2.06 -18.73
CA CYS A 128 2.36 2.05 -19.79
C CYS A 128 3.26 0.81 -19.82
N MET A 129 3.28 -0.01 -18.77
CA MET A 129 4.11 -1.21 -18.70
C MET A 129 3.96 -2.16 -19.91
N PRO A 130 2.75 -2.44 -20.45
CA PRO A 130 2.61 -3.35 -21.58
C PRO A 130 3.35 -2.89 -22.85
N PHE A 131 3.70 -1.60 -22.93
CA PHE A 131 4.38 -0.99 -24.07
C PHE A 131 5.90 -0.91 -23.93
N HIS A 132 6.49 -1.39 -22.83
CA HIS A 132 7.94 -1.32 -22.58
C HIS A 132 8.79 -1.90 -23.73
N ARG A 133 8.30 -2.95 -24.38
CA ARG A 133 8.92 -3.63 -25.53
C ARG A 133 8.93 -2.82 -26.83
N TYR A 134 8.23 -1.68 -26.86
CA TYR A 134 8.27 -0.71 -27.96
C TYR A 134 9.22 0.46 -27.68
N ALA A 135 10.09 0.35 -26.66
CA ALA A 135 11.13 1.33 -26.45
C ALA A 135 12.11 1.36 -27.64
N ASN A 136 12.43 2.56 -28.12
CA ASN A 136 13.43 2.76 -29.16
C ASN A 136 14.87 2.74 -28.58
N ILE A 137 15.86 2.99 -29.44
CA ILE A 137 17.28 3.06 -29.05
C ILE A 137 17.58 4.14 -28.01
N ASP A 138 16.77 5.22 -27.99
CA ASP A 138 16.90 6.31 -27.01
C ASP A 138 16.25 5.96 -25.66
N GLY A 139 15.68 4.76 -25.53
CA GLY A 139 15.07 4.28 -24.31
C GLY A 139 13.71 4.92 -24.02
N THR A 140 12.99 5.42 -25.02
CA THR A 140 11.62 5.94 -24.88
C THR A 140 10.63 5.04 -25.61
N ILE A 141 9.45 4.84 -25.03
CA ILE A 141 8.36 4.08 -25.69
C ILE A 141 7.98 4.81 -26.97
N ASN A 142 8.08 4.13 -28.11
CA ASN A 142 7.75 4.70 -29.41
C ASN A 142 6.90 3.72 -30.24
N ILE A 143 5.60 3.99 -30.32
CA ILE A 143 4.66 3.23 -31.15
C ILE A 143 4.36 4.08 -32.38
N SER A 144 4.93 3.70 -33.52
CA SER A 144 4.77 4.46 -34.75
C SER A 144 3.30 4.51 -35.21
N PRO A 145 2.86 5.59 -35.89
CA PRO A 145 1.52 5.68 -36.45
C PRO A 145 1.17 4.50 -37.36
N GLN A 146 2.15 3.99 -38.12
CA GLN A 146 1.95 2.83 -38.98
C GLN A 146 1.68 1.55 -38.18
N ARG A 147 2.39 1.33 -37.06
CA ARG A 147 2.16 0.17 -36.18
C ARG A 147 0.79 0.25 -35.51
N LEU A 148 0.41 1.44 -35.06
CA LEU A 148 -0.92 1.67 -34.50
C LEU A 148 -2.01 1.37 -35.53
N LYS A 149 -1.88 1.92 -36.75
CA LYS A 149 -2.81 1.66 -37.86
C LYS A 149 -2.94 0.17 -38.17
N ASN A 150 -1.83 -0.57 -38.23
CA ASN A 150 -1.86 -2.02 -38.46
C ASN A 150 -2.60 -2.77 -37.33
N THR A 151 -2.39 -2.36 -36.07
CA THR A 151 -3.07 -2.95 -34.90
C THR A 151 -4.57 -2.69 -34.93
N LEU A 152 -4.98 -1.47 -35.27
CA LEU A 152 -6.40 -1.10 -35.40
C LEU A 152 -7.09 -1.84 -36.55
N ASN A 153 -6.41 -2.01 -37.69
CA ASN A 153 -6.93 -2.83 -38.78
C ASN A 153 -7.11 -4.29 -38.36
N GLN A 154 -6.16 -4.84 -37.58
CA GLN A 154 -6.28 -6.19 -37.04
C GLN A 154 -7.48 -6.31 -36.09
N HIS A 155 -7.63 -5.37 -35.15
CA HIS A 155 -8.80 -5.31 -34.25
C HIS A 155 -10.12 -5.31 -35.02
N ALA A 156 -10.24 -4.45 -36.04
CA ALA A 156 -11.42 -4.38 -36.89
C ALA A 156 -11.69 -5.72 -37.59
N SER A 157 -10.66 -6.37 -38.14
CA SER A 157 -10.81 -7.68 -38.80
C SER A 157 -11.23 -8.82 -37.85
N GLN A 158 -10.93 -8.67 -36.55
CA GLN A 158 -11.27 -9.63 -35.51
C GLN A 158 -12.62 -9.31 -34.83
N GLY A 159 -13.33 -8.26 -35.26
CA GLY A 159 -14.59 -7.84 -34.64
C GLY A 159 -14.40 -7.29 -33.22
N VAL A 160 -13.22 -6.79 -32.87
CA VAL A 160 -12.97 -6.15 -31.57
C VAL A 160 -13.83 -4.87 -31.48
N PRO A 161 -14.63 -4.67 -30.41
CA PRO A 161 -15.47 -3.49 -30.27
C PRO A 161 -14.69 -2.16 -30.34
N ASP A 162 -15.28 -1.14 -30.95
CA ASP A 162 -14.63 0.16 -31.18
C ASP A 162 -14.10 0.82 -29.91
N HIS A 163 -14.85 0.74 -28.80
CA HIS A 163 -14.44 1.32 -27.52
C HIS A 163 -13.15 0.70 -26.96
N ILE A 164 -12.88 -0.58 -27.24
CA ILE A 164 -11.62 -1.24 -26.85
C ILE A 164 -10.46 -0.68 -27.67
N SER A 165 -10.67 -0.47 -28.97
CA SER A 165 -9.69 0.12 -29.87
C SER A 165 -9.41 1.59 -29.53
N GLN A 166 -10.43 2.36 -29.16
CA GLN A 166 -10.28 3.74 -28.67
C GLN A 166 -9.48 3.77 -27.36
N SER A 167 -9.80 2.90 -26.40
CA SER A 167 -9.02 2.79 -25.15
C SER A 167 -7.55 2.44 -25.41
N LEU A 168 -7.26 1.59 -26.40
CA LEU A 168 -5.88 1.30 -26.81
C LEU A 168 -5.18 2.56 -27.36
N VAL A 169 -5.84 3.33 -28.22
CA VAL A 169 -5.29 4.59 -28.77
C VAL A 169 -4.98 5.57 -27.65
N GLU A 170 -5.88 5.76 -26.70
CA GLU A 170 -5.69 6.65 -25.54
C GLU A 170 -4.49 6.23 -24.70
N LYS A 171 -4.37 4.93 -24.38
CA LYS A 171 -3.22 4.39 -23.66
C LYS A 171 -1.93 4.61 -24.43
N ILE A 172 -1.91 4.36 -25.74
CA ILE A 172 -0.72 4.59 -26.57
C ILE A 172 -0.33 6.07 -26.57
N ASN A 173 -1.28 6.98 -26.75
CA ASN A 173 -1.02 8.42 -26.74
C ASN A 173 -0.47 8.91 -25.40
N ARG A 174 -0.93 8.33 -24.28
CA ARG A 174 -0.41 8.60 -22.93
C ARG A 174 1.03 8.12 -22.75
N CYS A 175 1.37 6.98 -23.33
CA CYS A 175 2.63 6.28 -23.08
C CYS A 175 3.73 6.60 -24.10
N ASN A 176 3.39 7.14 -25.27
CA ASN A 176 4.37 7.47 -26.29
C ASN A 176 5.29 8.58 -25.82
N GLY A 177 6.61 8.34 -25.85
CA GLY A 177 7.65 9.22 -25.32
C GLY A 177 8.05 8.95 -23.87
N VAL A 178 7.31 8.12 -23.13
CA VAL A 178 7.68 7.76 -21.74
C VAL A 178 9.02 7.03 -21.71
N LYS A 179 9.91 7.47 -20.81
CA LYS A 179 11.22 6.84 -20.62
C LYS A 179 11.07 5.44 -20.04
N LEU A 180 11.68 4.45 -20.69
CA LEU A 180 11.74 3.06 -20.23
C LEU A 180 12.40 2.93 -18.84
N SER A 181 13.34 3.81 -18.50
CA SER A 181 13.95 3.86 -17.18
C SER A 181 12.93 4.13 -16.07
N TYR A 182 11.89 4.93 -16.33
CA TYR A 182 10.82 5.17 -15.36
C TYR A 182 9.98 3.92 -15.15
N ILE A 183 9.60 3.22 -16.23
CA ILE A 183 8.89 1.92 -16.14
C ILE A 183 9.71 0.92 -15.30
N LYS A 184 11.03 0.83 -15.54
CA LYS A 184 11.92 -0.06 -14.78
C LYS A 184 12.03 0.29 -13.30
N ARG A 185 11.83 1.56 -12.94
CA ARG A 185 11.85 2.05 -11.55
C ARG A 185 10.48 1.94 -10.86
N LEU A 186 9.40 1.65 -11.59
CA LEU A 186 8.03 1.72 -11.09
C LEU A 186 7.82 0.98 -9.76
N TYR A 187 8.32 -0.25 -9.63
CA TYR A 187 8.20 -1.01 -8.37
C TYR A 187 8.81 -0.27 -7.17
N GLN A 188 10.00 0.34 -7.35
CA GLN A 188 10.68 1.09 -6.29
C GLN A 188 9.92 2.38 -5.94
N GLU A 189 9.38 3.06 -6.94
CA GLU A 189 8.61 4.29 -6.72
C GLU A 189 7.27 4.03 -6.05
N VAL A 190 6.58 2.96 -6.41
CA VAL A 190 5.33 2.57 -5.73
C VAL A 190 5.64 2.08 -4.31
N THR A 191 6.76 1.39 -4.09
CA THR A 191 7.23 1.01 -2.74
C THR A 191 7.44 2.25 -1.86
N TYR A 192 7.98 3.34 -2.40
CA TYR A 192 8.12 4.60 -1.67
C TYR A 192 6.77 5.16 -1.19
N VAL A 193 5.72 5.08 -2.01
CA VAL A 193 4.36 5.52 -1.63
C VAL A 193 3.71 4.54 -0.64
N ALA A 194 3.87 3.23 -0.85
CA ALA A 194 3.36 2.19 0.04
C ALA A 194 3.95 2.30 1.45
N ASN A 195 5.25 2.56 1.58
CA ASN A 195 5.92 2.75 2.87
C ASN A 195 5.41 3.95 3.67
N GLN A 196 4.64 4.86 3.06
CA GLN A 196 3.95 5.95 3.75
C GLN A 196 2.54 5.57 4.23
N GLY A 197 2.18 4.28 4.14
CA GLY A 197 0.89 3.76 4.60
C GLY A 197 -0.24 3.84 3.57
N ASN A 198 0.06 4.12 2.29
CA ASN A 198 -0.96 4.19 1.26
C ASN A 198 -1.39 2.77 0.81
N ILE A 199 -2.64 2.41 1.12
CA ILE A 199 -3.20 1.08 0.83
C ILE A 199 -3.28 0.83 -0.68
N GLN A 200 -3.60 1.83 -1.50
CA GLN A 200 -3.68 1.65 -2.95
C GLN A 200 -2.32 1.33 -3.57
N ALA A 201 -1.24 1.94 -3.09
CA ALA A 201 0.12 1.60 -3.51
C ALA A 201 0.53 0.18 -3.04
N MET A 202 0.16 -0.25 -1.84
CA MET A 202 0.39 -1.62 -1.37
C MET A 202 -0.36 -2.63 -2.26
N MET A 203 -1.64 -2.37 -2.55
CA MET A 203 -2.47 -3.18 -3.45
C MET A 203 -1.89 -3.18 -4.86
N MET A 204 -1.31 -2.07 -5.33
CA MET A 204 -0.60 -1.99 -6.60
C MET A 204 0.59 -2.95 -6.64
N LEU A 205 1.44 -2.93 -5.62
CA LEU A 205 2.62 -3.80 -5.54
C LEU A 205 2.25 -5.29 -5.47
N SER A 206 1.08 -5.64 -4.91
CA SER A 206 0.65 -7.05 -4.86
C SER A 206 0.30 -7.65 -6.22
N HIS A 207 0.20 -6.85 -7.27
CA HIS A 207 -0.05 -7.32 -8.64
C HIS A 207 0.96 -6.78 -9.68
N LEU A 208 1.80 -5.82 -9.31
CA LEU A 208 2.72 -5.17 -10.23
C LEU A 208 3.83 -6.12 -10.69
N PRO A 209 3.86 -6.56 -11.97
CA PRO A 209 4.78 -7.60 -12.45
C PRO A 209 6.25 -7.23 -12.22
N ASP A 210 7.07 -8.22 -11.92
CA ASP A 210 8.52 -8.02 -11.91
C ASP A 210 9.03 -7.93 -13.35
N MET A 211 9.42 -6.72 -13.75
CA MET A 211 9.98 -6.45 -15.06
C MET A 211 11.29 -7.21 -15.34
N ALA A 212 12.04 -7.61 -14.30
CA ALA A 212 13.21 -8.47 -14.45
C ALA A 212 12.82 -9.92 -14.82
N LEU A 213 11.65 -10.38 -14.38
CA LEU A 213 11.12 -11.70 -14.74
C LEU A 213 10.42 -11.71 -16.10
N ALA A 214 9.83 -10.58 -16.52
CA ALA A 214 9.08 -10.46 -17.77
C ALA A 214 9.91 -10.75 -19.03
N GLY A 215 11.24 -10.60 -18.97
CA GLY A 215 12.15 -10.86 -20.10
C GLY A 215 12.82 -12.23 -20.08
N SER A 216 12.68 -13.03 -19.02
CA SER A 216 13.39 -14.29 -18.86
C SER A 216 12.45 -15.48 -19.02
N ASN A 217 12.47 -16.08 -20.21
CA ASN A 217 11.80 -17.38 -20.45
C ASN A 217 12.34 -18.50 -19.53
N ASN A 218 13.50 -18.27 -18.91
CA ASN A 218 14.17 -19.15 -17.97
C ASN A 218 14.15 -18.62 -16.53
N ALA A 219 13.26 -17.67 -16.19
CA ALA A 219 13.13 -17.20 -14.81
C ALA A 219 13.05 -18.41 -13.89
N GLU A 220 13.98 -18.52 -12.97
CA GLU A 220 14.08 -19.73 -12.14
C GLU A 220 12.81 -19.85 -11.31
N LYS A 221 12.34 -21.08 -11.10
CA LYS A 221 11.16 -21.35 -10.27
C LYS A 221 11.26 -20.63 -8.91
N ALA A 222 12.47 -20.56 -8.35
CA ALA A 222 12.76 -19.85 -7.10
C ALA A 222 12.46 -18.34 -7.18
N GLN A 223 12.81 -17.66 -8.28
CA GLN A 223 12.54 -16.22 -8.45
C GLN A 223 11.04 -15.93 -8.52
N ARG A 224 10.26 -16.80 -9.18
CA ARG A 224 8.80 -16.68 -9.20
C ARG A 224 8.18 -16.87 -7.81
N ILE A 225 8.70 -17.81 -7.01
CA ILE A 225 8.25 -18.04 -5.63
C ILE A 225 8.60 -16.84 -4.75
N ASP A 226 9.83 -16.31 -4.83
CA ASP A 226 10.25 -15.11 -4.10
C ASP A 226 9.34 -13.91 -4.42
N TYR A 227 9.08 -13.69 -5.71
CA TYR A 227 8.19 -12.63 -6.15
C TYR A 227 6.74 -12.83 -5.66
N TYR A 228 6.23 -14.07 -5.67
CA TYR A 228 4.92 -14.39 -5.09
C TYR A 228 4.86 -14.05 -3.58
N HIS A 229 5.90 -14.36 -2.82
CA HIS A 229 5.95 -14.00 -1.39
C HIS A 229 5.98 -12.49 -1.17
N LYS A 230 6.67 -11.72 -2.03
CA LYS A 230 6.62 -10.26 -1.98
C LYS A 230 5.21 -9.72 -2.24
N GLN A 231 4.47 -10.28 -3.19
CA GLN A 231 3.08 -9.90 -3.43
C GLN A 231 2.20 -10.16 -2.19
N MET A 232 2.36 -11.33 -1.56
CA MET A 232 1.65 -11.68 -0.32
C MET A 232 1.99 -10.72 0.82
N MET A 233 3.27 -10.38 0.99
CA MET A 233 3.72 -9.42 2.00
C MET A 233 3.05 -8.06 1.84
N TRP A 234 2.89 -7.55 0.62
CA TRP A 234 2.19 -6.28 0.40
C TRP A 234 0.70 -6.34 0.68
N LEU A 235 0.05 -7.48 0.40
CA LEU A 235 -1.33 -7.69 0.80
C LEU A 235 -1.47 -7.70 2.32
N GLU A 236 -0.53 -8.34 3.04
CA GLU A 236 -0.56 -8.33 4.51
C GLU A 236 -0.41 -6.94 5.09
N GLN A 237 0.50 -6.12 4.53
CA GLN A 237 0.62 -4.72 4.93
C GLN A 237 -0.68 -3.95 4.64
N ALA A 238 -1.29 -4.13 3.47
CA ALA A 238 -2.56 -3.49 3.14
C ALA A 238 -3.70 -3.91 4.11
N ARG A 239 -3.77 -5.19 4.50
CA ARG A 239 -4.71 -5.71 5.49
C ARG A 239 -4.47 -5.09 6.87
N GLN A 240 -3.23 -4.99 7.31
CA GLN A 240 -2.84 -4.32 8.57
C GLN A 240 -3.19 -2.83 8.59
N HIS A 241 -3.34 -2.21 7.43
CA HIS A 241 -3.87 -0.85 7.27
C HIS A 241 -5.39 -0.80 7.09
N GLY A 242 -6.09 -1.93 7.20
CA GLY A 242 -7.55 -2.03 7.23
C GLY A 242 -8.19 -2.45 5.91
N SER A 243 -7.44 -2.87 4.89
CA SER A 243 -7.99 -3.24 3.58
C SER A 243 -8.69 -4.60 3.59
N LEU A 244 -10.02 -4.60 3.44
CA LEU A 244 -10.81 -5.83 3.27
C LEU A 244 -10.55 -6.48 1.90
N ASN A 245 -10.21 -5.70 0.87
CA ASN A 245 -9.82 -6.25 -0.43
C ASN A 245 -8.48 -6.97 -0.37
N ALA A 246 -7.55 -6.49 0.47
CA ALA A 246 -6.29 -7.19 0.68
C ALA A 246 -6.53 -8.53 1.41
N LEU A 247 -7.41 -8.53 2.41
CA LEU A 247 -7.87 -9.74 3.10
C LEU A 247 -8.49 -10.75 2.12
N PHE A 248 -9.36 -10.31 1.22
CA PHE A 248 -9.93 -11.15 0.16
C PHE A 248 -8.86 -11.72 -0.77
N ASN A 249 -7.94 -10.87 -1.24
CA ASN A 249 -6.86 -11.33 -2.10
C ASN A 249 -5.95 -12.35 -1.41
N LEU A 250 -5.68 -12.20 -0.11
CA LEU A 250 -4.95 -13.20 0.69
C LEU A 250 -5.71 -14.52 0.76
N ALA A 251 -7.02 -14.48 1.01
CA ALA A 251 -7.87 -15.68 1.01
C ALA A 251 -7.78 -16.45 -0.31
N VAL A 252 -7.92 -15.74 -1.44
CA VAL A 252 -7.82 -16.32 -2.80
C VAL A 252 -6.42 -16.90 -3.05
N ARG A 253 -5.37 -16.22 -2.60
CA ARG A 253 -3.98 -16.66 -2.77
C ARG A 253 -3.66 -17.90 -1.93
N TYR A 254 -4.18 -17.99 -0.71
CA TYR A 254 -4.06 -19.21 0.08
C TYR A 254 -4.95 -20.34 -0.45
N HIS A 255 -6.07 -20.04 -1.10
CA HIS A 255 -6.93 -21.07 -1.69
C HIS A 255 -6.34 -21.64 -2.99
N HIS A 256 -5.88 -20.79 -3.90
CA HIS A 256 -5.58 -21.17 -5.29
C HIS A 256 -4.18 -20.76 -5.77
N GLY A 257 -3.36 -20.19 -4.90
CA GLY A 257 -2.08 -19.63 -5.29
C GLY A 257 -0.96 -20.66 -5.47
N VAL A 258 0.28 -20.16 -5.50
CA VAL A 258 1.48 -20.98 -5.78
C VAL A 258 1.77 -21.99 -4.67
N SER A 259 1.38 -21.67 -3.43
CA SER A 259 1.49 -22.54 -2.27
C SER A 259 0.18 -22.49 -1.50
N PRO A 260 -0.83 -23.28 -1.90
CA PRO A 260 -2.12 -23.28 -1.21
C PRO A 260 -1.99 -23.70 0.25
N ASP A 261 -2.80 -23.07 1.09
CA ASP A 261 -2.97 -23.37 2.50
C ASP A 261 -4.46 -23.24 2.84
N PRO A 262 -5.21 -24.36 2.89
CA PRO A 262 -6.64 -24.32 3.10
C PRO A 262 -7.02 -23.85 4.51
N VAL A 263 -6.14 -24.02 5.52
CA VAL A 263 -6.39 -23.54 6.89
C VAL A 263 -6.38 -22.02 6.88
N SER A 264 -5.32 -21.42 6.31
CA SER A 264 -5.27 -19.97 6.15
C SER A 264 -6.42 -19.46 5.29
N ALA A 265 -6.67 -20.07 4.13
CA ALA A 265 -7.77 -19.64 3.26
C ALA A 265 -9.13 -19.62 3.99
N ALA A 266 -9.47 -20.69 4.71
CA ALA A 266 -10.74 -20.79 5.44
C ALA A 266 -10.85 -19.70 6.51
N ALA A 267 -9.79 -19.46 7.28
CA ALA A 267 -9.80 -18.43 8.31
C ALA A 267 -9.97 -17.02 7.71
N TYR A 268 -9.26 -16.68 6.63
CA TYR A 268 -9.44 -15.38 5.97
C TYR A 268 -10.87 -15.20 5.40
N TYR A 269 -11.46 -16.26 4.82
CA TYR A 269 -12.86 -16.21 4.37
C TYR A 269 -13.86 -16.07 5.53
N GLN A 270 -13.62 -16.69 6.69
CA GLN A 270 -14.45 -16.48 7.88
C GLN A 270 -14.37 -15.04 8.40
N VAL A 271 -13.18 -14.43 8.39
CA VAL A 271 -13.00 -13.02 8.75
C VAL A 271 -13.74 -12.12 7.75
N LEU A 272 -13.68 -12.42 6.45
CA LEU A 272 -14.47 -11.69 5.46
C LEU A 272 -15.97 -11.84 5.70
N GLN A 273 -16.46 -13.04 5.98
CA GLN A 273 -17.88 -13.27 6.28
C GLN A 273 -18.35 -12.47 7.51
N HIS A 274 -17.48 -12.33 8.51
CA HIS A 274 -17.76 -11.52 9.70
C HIS A 274 -17.98 -10.04 9.35
N TYR A 275 -17.10 -9.44 8.53
CA TYR A 275 -17.18 -8.01 8.18
C TYR A 275 -18.13 -7.72 7.01
N LEU A 276 -18.26 -8.66 6.07
CA LEU A 276 -18.96 -8.53 4.80
C LEU A 276 -19.96 -9.69 4.59
N PRO A 277 -20.99 -9.82 5.46
CA PRO A 277 -21.88 -10.97 5.45
C PRO A 277 -22.69 -11.15 4.15
N ASP A 278 -22.86 -10.07 3.39
CA ASP A 278 -23.61 -10.07 2.12
C ASP A 278 -22.90 -10.86 1.00
N TYR A 279 -21.60 -11.15 1.14
CA TYR A 279 -20.82 -11.90 0.13
C TYR A 279 -20.92 -13.43 0.26
N GLN A 280 -21.51 -13.93 1.36
CA GLN A 280 -21.86 -15.34 1.57
C GLN A 280 -20.72 -16.35 1.33
N TYR A 281 -19.64 -16.27 2.11
CA TYR A 281 -18.50 -17.18 2.03
C TYR A 281 -18.71 -18.52 2.78
N GLU A 282 -19.87 -18.77 3.37
CA GLU A 282 -20.15 -19.96 4.18
C GLU A 282 -19.89 -21.26 3.42
N ASP A 283 -20.37 -21.36 2.18
CA ASP A 283 -20.18 -22.55 1.34
C ASP A 283 -18.69 -22.76 1.02
N THR A 284 -17.95 -21.68 0.74
CA THR A 284 -16.50 -21.76 0.50
C THR A 284 -15.76 -22.24 1.75
N VAL A 285 -16.13 -21.76 2.93
CA VAL A 285 -15.56 -22.20 4.21
C VAL A 285 -15.94 -23.65 4.50
N ALA A 286 -17.18 -24.07 4.23
CA ALA A 286 -17.63 -25.44 4.39
C ALA A 286 -16.81 -26.39 3.49
N ASP A 287 -16.65 -26.06 2.22
CA ASP A 287 -15.88 -26.85 1.25
C ASP A 287 -14.41 -26.98 1.66
N LEU A 288 -13.77 -25.87 2.07
CA LEU A 288 -12.39 -25.89 2.53
C LEU A 288 -12.21 -26.74 3.79
N THR A 289 -13.19 -26.71 4.70
CA THR A 289 -13.08 -27.35 6.02
C THR A 289 -13.64 -28.78 6.06
N ASP A 290 -14.39 -29.24 5.05
CA ASP A 290 -15.04 -30.56 5.06
C ASP A 290 -14.02 -31.69 5.31
N SER A 291 -12.91 -31.66 4.59
CA SER A 291 -11.84 -32.67 4.67
C SER A 291 -10.80 -32.43 5.78
N MET A 292 -10.92 -31.34 6.54
CA MET A 292 -9.95 -30.99 7.58
C MET A 292 -10.05 -31.89 8.81
N LYS A 293 -8.90 -32.18 9.43
CA LYS A 293 -8.85 -32.82 10.75
C LYS A 293 -9.36 -31.88 11.83
N THR A 294 -9.80 -32.44 12.96
CA THR A 294 -10.30 -31.65 14.11
C THR A 294 -9.33 -30.56 14.57
N TRP A 295 -8.03 -30.84 14.62
CA TRP A 295 -7.03 -29.83 15.04
C TRP A 295 -6.85 -28.72 13.99
N GLN A 296 -7.02 -29.00 12.71
CA GLN A 296 -6.97 -27.98 11.65
C GLN A 296 -8.19 -27.07 11.72
N LYS A 297 -9.38 -27.63 12.02
CA LYS A 297 -10.59 -26.83 12.27
C LYS A 297 -10.42 -25.90 13.48
N ALA A 298 -9.83 -26.41 14.56
CA ALA A 298 -9.50 -25.59 15.73
C ALA A 298 -8.46 -24.49 15.40
N GLU A 299 -7.51 -24.77 14.52
CA GLU A 299 -6.55 -23.77 14.04
C GLU A 299 -7.23 -22.68 13.19
N VAL A 300 -8.18 -23.05 12.31
CA VAL A 300 -9.01 -22.08 11.57
C VAL A 300 -9.76 -21.16 12.53
N GLU A 301 -10.43 -21.72 13.54
CA GLU A 301 -11.17 -20.94 14.54
C GLU A 301 -10.24 -19.99 15.31
N GLN A 302 -9.13 -20.51 15.84
CA GLN A 302 -8.15 -19.70 16.59
C GLN A 302 -7.59 -18.56 15.73
N MET A 303 -7.24 -18.84 14.48
CA MET A 303 -6.68 -17.85 13.56
C MET A 303 -7.72 -16.80 13.18
N THR A 304 -8.97 -17.21 12.95
CA THR A 304 -10.09 -16.30 12.68
C THR A 304 -10.30 -15.32 13.83
N ASP A 305 -10.33 -15.81 15.07
CA ASP A 305 -10.49 -14.97 16.26
C ASP A 305 -9.35 -13.96 16.40
N LEU A 306 -8.10 -14.38 16.15
CA LEU A 306 -6.93 -13.50 16.20
C LEU A 306 -6.98 -12.42 15.12
N LEU A 307 -7.37 -12.78 13.89
CA LEU A 307 -7.48 -11.84 12.78
C LEU A 307 -8.61 -10.84 13.00
N ILE A 308 -9.78 -11.29 13.47
CA ILE A 308 -10.89 -10.39 13.85
C ILE A 308 -10.40 -9.43 14.93
N ALA A 309 -9.77 -9.94 16.01
CA ALA A 309 -9.27 -9.11 17.10
C ALA A 309 -8.19 -8.11 16.66
N GLU A 310 -7.36 -8.45 15.67
CA GLU A 310 -6.39 -7.52 15.08
C GLU A 310 -7.10 -6.42 14.28
N MET A 311 -8.06 -6.81 13.44
CA MET A 311 -8.80 -5.88 12.57
C MET A 311 -9.72 -4.94 13.37
N ASP A 312 -10.32 -5.42 14.46
CA ASP A 312 -11.14 -4.62 15.38
C ASP A 312 -10.34 -3.51 16.09
N ARG A 313 -9.01 -3.65 16.18
CA ARG A 313 -8.13 -2.61 16.76
C ARG A 313 -7.77 -1.52 15.77
N LEU A 314 -8.03 -1.72 14.48
CA LEU A 314 -7.72 -0.74 13.46
C LEU A 314 -8.70 0.44 13.56
N PRO A 315 -8.23 1.68 13.35
CA PRO A 315 -9.08 2.86 13.47
C PRO A 315 -10.21 2.86 12.42
N ASN A 316 -9.97 2.25 11.27
CA ASN A 316 -10.94 2.09 10.19
C ASN A 316 -10.67 0.80 9.44
N LEU A 317 -11.74 0.21 8.90
CA LEU A 317 -11.67 -0.82 7.86
C LEU A 317 -12.17 -0.23 6.56
N TYR A 318 -11.62 -0.72 5.45
CA TYR A 318 -11.85 -0.16 4.14
C TYR A 318 -12.29 -1.21 3.12
N ASP A 319 -13.33 -0.86 2.35
CA ASP A 319 -13.71 -1.51 1.11
C ASP A 319 -13.33 -0.63 -0.10
N TRP A 320 -13.36 -1.22 -1.30
CA TRP A 320 -13.16 -0.53 -2.59
C TRP A 320 -14.42 -0.66 -3.42
#